data_AF-A0A1Q3VCW3-F1
#
_entry.id   AF-A0A1Q3VCW3-F1
#
_cell.length_a   1.000
_cell.length_b   1.000
_cell.length_c   1.000
_cell.angle_alpha   90.00
_cell.angle_beta   90.00
_cell.angle_gamma   90.00
#
_symmetry.space_group_name_H-M   'P 1'
#
loop_
_entity.id
_entity.type
_entity.pdbx_description
1 polymer ?
#
loop_
_entity_poly.entity_id
_entity_poly.type
_entity_poly.pdbx_seq_one_letter_code
_entity_poly.pdbx_strand_id
1 'polypeptide(L)'
;MVSQSQGGLDPQSHTAIAVMFDDLRRFVDRRISELSAEVHATVQLVDYSESNLSGQLTRIHDQITNLLAMPAAATRNSGLELEAVVQATESAANTIMGAAEAINDWLREGRRDPESVDAMAAKVNAIFEACTFQDITGQRIRRAIKQLQQVETMLTDMMPEPAAEATAAATALPAEEAAAAVDPDLVQDDIDRMFA
;
A
#
# COMPACT_ATOMS: atom_id res chain seq x y z
N MET A 1 14.56 30.34 100.90
CA MET A 1 15.28 29.12 100.47
C MET A 1 14.29 28.32 99.63
N VAL A 2 14.44 28.08 98.32
CA VAL A 2 15.63 28.00 97.47
C VAL A 2 15.24 28.41 96.04
N SER A 3 16.16 29.15 95.42
CA SER A 3 16.47 29.38 94.00
C SER A 3 15.43 29.10 92.92
N GLN A 4 15.01 30.20 92.26
CA GLN A 4 14.65 30.19 90.85
C GLN A 4 15.90 29.87 90.02
N SER A 5 15.90 28.71 89.37
CA SER A 5 16.86 28.33 88.34
C SER A 5 16.53 29.13 87.07
N GLN A 6 17.28 30.21 86.82
CA GLN A 6 17.29 30.88 85.52
C GLN A 6 17.92 29.93 84.49
N GLY A 7 17.10 29.24 83.71
CA GLY A 7 17.51 28.52 82.51
C GLY A 7 17.78 29.46 81.33
N GLY A 8 18.65 30.47 81.53
CA GLY A 8 19.14 31.34 80.47
C GLY A 8 20.32 30.68 79.79
N LEU A 9 20.12 30.21 78.56
CA LEU A 9 21.21 29.80 77.68
C LEU A 9 22.22 30.96 77.51
N ASP A 10 23.51 30.66 77.60
CA ASP A 10 24.62 31.63 77.52
C ASP A 10 24.53 32.42 76.19
N PRO A 11 24.64 33.77 76.18
CA PRO A 11 24.64 34.59 74.97
C PRO A 11 25.61 34.12 73.86
N GLN A 12 26.74 33.51 74.24
CA GLN A 12 27.69 32.94 73.27
C GLN A 12 27.14 31.69 72.57
N SER A 13 26.36 30.87 73.28
CA SER A 13 25.72 29.66 72.72
C SER A 13 24.62 30.00 71.70
N HIS A 14 23.82 31.04 71.98
CA HIS A 14 22.81 31.55 71.04
C HIS A 14 23.43 32.07 69.74
N THR A 15 24.55 32.76 69.86
CA THR A 15 25.28 33.30 68.70
C THR A 15 25.87 32.19 67.84
N ALA A 16 26.44 31.15 68.45
CA ALA A 16 26.99 30.00 67.73
C ALA A 16 25.91 29.21 66.97
N ILE A 17 24.75 28.98 67.60
CA ILE A 17 23.61 28.32 66.96
C ILE A 17 23.08 29.16 65.79
N ALA A 18 22.98 30.49 65.94
CA ALA A 18 22.55 31.38 64.87
C ALA A 18 23.47 31.31 63.64
N VAL A 19 24.79 31.24 63.86
CA VAL A 19 25.78 31.08 62.78
C VAL A 19 25.61 29.74 62.07
N MET A 20 25.44 28.63 62.81
CA MET A 20 25.21 27.30 62.20
C MET A 20 23.92 27.26 61.36
N PHE A 21 22.85 27.91 61.81
CA PHE A 21 21.61 28.01 61.04
C PHE A 21 21.78 28.89 59.78
N ASP A 22 22.59 29.95 59.85
CA ASP A 22 22.90 30.80 58.71
C ASP A 22 23.72 30.04 57.65
N ASP A 23 24.68 29.23 58.08
CA ASP A 23 25.47 28.36 57.20
C ASP A 23 24.63 27.24 56.57
N LEU A 24 23.74 26.61 57.35
CA LEU A 24 22.80 25.63 56.83
C LEU A 24 21.87 26.26 55.79
N ARG A 25 21.37 27.47 56.06
CA ARG A 25 20.53 28.20 55.11
C ARG A 25 21.27 28.50 53.81
N ARG A 26 22.51 29.01 53.89
CA ARG A 26 23.36 29.24 52.69
C ARG A 26 23.62 27.95 51.92
N PHE A 27 23.87 26.85 52.62
CA PHE A 27 24.07 25.53 52.00
C PHE A 27 22.81 25.06 51.27
N VAL A 28 21.64 25.14 51.91
CA VAL A 28 20.36 24.76 51.32
C VAL A 28 20.02 25.63 50.12
N ASP A 29 20.18 26.95 50.20
CA ASP A 29 19.94 27.87 49.09
C ASP A 29 20.82 27.54 47.88
N ARG A 30 22.11 27.23 48.12
CA ARG A 30 23.02 26.79 47.05
C ARG A 30 22.59 25.46 46.42
N ARG A 31 22.21 24.47 47.24
CA ARG A 31 21.75 23.16 46.74
C ARG A 31 20.44 23.26 45.98
N ILE A 32 19.50 24.10 46.42
CA ILE A 32 18.26 24.37 45.69
C ILE A 32 18.58 25.01 44.35
N SER A 33 19.49 25.98 44.29
CA SER A 33 19.89 26.61 43.03
C SER A 33 20.55 25.63 42.07
N GLU A 34 21.44 24.76 42.56
CA GLU A 34 22.11 23.74 41.76
C GLU A 34 21.10 22.70 41.23
N LEU A 35 20.23 22.16 42.11
CA LEU A 35 19.22 21.19 41.71
C LEU A 35 18.17 21.80 40.77
N SER A 36 17.78 23.06 40.98
CA SER A 36 16.86 23.76 40.09
C SER A 36 17.44 23.92 38.69
N ALA A 37 18.75 24.19 38.58
CA ALA A 37 19.42 24.29 37.29
C ALA A 37 19.50 22.92 36.59
N GLU A 38 19.82 21.87 37.34
CA GLU A 38 19.91 20.50 36.83
C GLU A 38 18.54 19.94 36.38
N VAL A 39 17.49 20.19 37.17
CA VAL A 39 16.11 19.81 36.81
C VAL A 39 15.66 20.57 35.57
N HIS A 40 15.94 21.87 35.47
CA HIS A 40 15.58 22.66 34.29
C HIS A 40 16.28 22.15 33.02
N ALA A 41 17.58 21.86 33.09
CA ALA A 41 18.32 21.27 31.98
C ALA A 41 17.75 19.90 31.57
N THR A 42 17.36 19.08 32.55
CA THR A 42 16.76 17.76 32.30
C THR A 42 15.40 17.88 31.61
N VAL A 43 14.54 18.79 32.06
CA VAL A 43 13.22 19.05 31.45
C VAL A 43 13.40 19.51 29.99
N GLN A 44 14.34 20.41 29.71
CA GLN A 44 14.63 20.85 28.34
C GLN A 44 15.07 19.70 27.42
N LEU A 45 15.89 18.77 27.93
CA LEU A 45 16.30 17.60 27.16
C LEU A 45 15.13 16.66 26.87
N VAL A 46 14.22 16.48 27.83
CA VAL A 46 13.01 15.67 27.66
C VAL A 46 12.10 16.31 26.61
N ASP A 47 11.84 17.62 26.68
CA ASP A 47 11.02 18.34 25.70
C ASP A 47 11.60 18.25 24.28
N TYR A 48 12.93 18.36 24.15
CA TYR A 48 13.61 18.16 22.88
C TYR A 48 13.43 16.73 22.36
N SER A 49 13.54 15.72 23.23
CA SER A 49 13.31 14.34 22.84
C SER A 49 11.86 14.07 22.44
N GLU A 50 10.88 14.63 23.16
CA GLU A 50 9.45 14.47 22.89
C GLU A 50 9.08 15.10 21.54
N SER A 51 9.53 16.33 21.29
CA SER A 51 9.31 17.00 20.00
C SER A 51 9.96 16.23 18.84
N ASN A 52 11.17 15.70 19.03
CA ASN A 52 11.82 14.87 18.03
C ASN A 52 11.08 13.54 17.78
N LEU A 53 10.65 12.84 18.84
CA LEU A 53 9.85 11.61 18.71
C LEU A 53 8.52 11.89 18.01
N SER A 54 7.82 12.96 18.39
CA SER A 54 6.56 13.35 17.76
C SER A 54 6.74 13.67 16.27
N GLY A 55 7.82 14.36 15.91
CA GLY A 55 8.18 14.60 14.51
C GLY A 55 8.56 13.34 13.74
N GLN A 56 9.21 12.35 14.38
CA GLN A 56 9.46 11.04 13.77
C GLN A 56 8.17 10.24 13.59
N LEU A 57 7.30 10.20 14.60
CA LEU A 57 6.02 9.50 14.55
C LEU A 57 5.12 10.07 13.45
N THR A 58 5.07 11.39 13.31
CA THR A 58 4.32 12.06 12.23
C THR A 58 4.84 11.65 10.86
N ARG A 59 6.17 11.63 10.68
CA ARG A 59 6.79 11.17 9.41
C ARG A 59 6.49 9.70 9.12
N ILE A 60 6.58 8.82 10.12
CA ILE A 60 6.24 7.41 9.98
C ILE A 60 4.77 7.25 9.62
N HIS A 61 3.88 8.00 10.29
CA HIS A 61 2.45 7.98 10.00
C HIS A 61 2.15 8.44 8.57
N ASP A 62 2.80 9.51 8.09
CA ASP A 62 2.67 9.98 6.71
C ASP A 62 3.20 8.96 5.70
N GLN A 63 4.34 8.33 6.00
CA GLN A 63 4.88 7.23 5.19
C GLN A 63 3.92 6.05 5.11
N ILE A 64 3.34 5.61 6.24
CA ILE A 64 2.34 4.54 6.28
C ILE A 64 1.09 4.93 5.49
N THR A 65 0.61 6.16 5.65
CA THR A 65 -0.56 6.65 4.92
C THR A 65 -0.32 6.61 3.41
N ASN A 66 0.86 7.04 2.96
CA ASN A 66 1.24 7.02 1.56
C ASN A 66 1.42 5.57 1.03
N LEU A 67 2.02 4.69 1.84
CA LEU A 67 2.17 3.26 1.55
C LEU A 67 0.83 2.55 1.35
N LEU A 68 -0.21 2.94 2.09
CA LEU A 68 -1.52 2.32 1.98
C LEU A 68 -2.36 2.93 0.84
N ALA A 69 -2.23 4.23 0.58
CA ALA A 69 -3.08 4.95 -0.37
C ALA A 69 -2.84 4.54 -1.84
N MET A 70 -1.58 4.46 -2.28
CA MET A 70 -1.26 4.17 -3.68
C MET A 70 -1.61 2.74 -4.11
N PRO A 71 -1.20 1.68 -3.37
CA PRO A 71 -1.60 0.31 -3.65
C PRO A 71 -3.11 0.09 -3.57
N ALA A 72 -3.81 0.72 -2.62
CA ALA A 72 -5.25 0.54 -2.47
C ALA A 72 -6.03 1.06 -3.71
N ALA A 73 -5.63 2.21 -4.24
CA ALA A 73 -6.25 2.77 -5.44
C ALA A 73 -5.98 1.90 -6.68
N ALA A 74 -4.72 1.47 -6.87
CA ALA A 74 -4.32 0.62 -7.98
C ALA A 74 -5.00 -0.76 -7.93
N THR A 75 -4.98 -1.44 -6.78
CA THR A 75 -5.60 -2.76 -6.60
C THR A 75 -7.12 -2.70 -6.77
N ARG A 76 -7.78 -1.65 -6.28
CA ARG A 76 -9.22 -1.45 -6.48
C ARG A 76 -9.57 -1.27 -7.96
N ASN A 77 -8.75 -0.52 -8.70
CA ASN A 77 -8.93 -0.35 -10.14
C ASN A 77 -8.71 -1.66 -10.90
N SER A 78 -7.63 -2.38 -10.61
CA SER A 78 -7.34 -3.69 -11.21
C SER A 78 -8.46 -4.70 -10.94
N GLY A 79 -9.01 -4.74 -9.72
CA GLY A 79 -10.12 -5.63 -9.38
C GLY A 79 -11.36 -5.37 -10.23
N LEU A 80 -11.74 -4.10 -10.40
CA LEU A 80 -12.87 -3.72 -11.27
C LEU A 80 -12.62 -4.06 -12.75
N GLU A 81 -11.40 -3.86 -13.23
CA GLU A 81 -11.02 -4.25 -14.60
C GLU A 81 -11.10 -5.77 -14.79
N LEU A 82 -10.62 -6.58 -13.84
CA LEU A 82 -10.74 -8.04 -13.90
C LEU A 82 -12.20 -8.51 -13.85
N GLU A 83 -13.05 -7.89 -13.03
CA GLU A 83 -14.47 -8.27 -12.96
C GLU A 83 -15.21 -7.96 -14.27
N ALA A 84 -14.93 -6.80 -14.87
CA ALA A 84 -15.47 -6.45 -16.19
C ALA A 84 -14.95 -7.37 -17.30
N VAL A 85 -13.70 -7.84 -17.20
CA VAL A 85 -13.14 -8.87 -18.08
C VAL A 85 -13.93 -10.17 -17.94
N VAL A 86 -14.17 -10.66 -16.71
CA VAL A 86 -14.91 -11.90 -16.46
C VAL A 86 -16.31 -11.81 -17.09
N GLN A 87 -17.03 -10.72 -16.86
CA GLN A 87 -18.36 -10.49 -17.46
C GLN A 87 -18.31 -10.48 -19.00
N ALA A 88 -17.30 -9.80 -19.58
CA ALA A 88 -17.14 -9.78 -21.03
C ALA A 88 -16.83 -11.17 -21.60
N THR A 89 -15.98 -11.96 -20.94
CA THR A 89 -15.68 -13.34 -21.37
C THR A 89 -16.90 -14.26 -21.28
N GLU A 90 -17.70 -14.14 -20.22
CA GLU A 90 -18.92 -14.93 -20.05
C GLU A 90 -19.96 -14.58 -21.13
N SER A 91 -20.13 -13.28 -21.40
CA SER A 91 -21.03 -12.81 -22.46
C SER A 91 -20.58 -13.29 -23.85
N ALA A 92 -19.28 -13.22 -24.14
CA ALA A 92 -18.73 -13.71 -25.41
C ALA A 92 -18.93 -15.23 -25.55
N ALA A 93 -18.63 -16.00 -24.50
CA ALA A 93 -18.81 -17.45 -24.48
C ALA A 93 -20.28 -17.85 -24.72
N ASN A 94 -21.23 -17.20 -24.04
CA ASN A 94 -22.66 -17.44 -24.25
C ASN A 94 -23.10 -17.11 -25.67
N THR A 95 -22.59 -16.02 -26.26
CA THR A 95 -22.90 -15.62 -27.64
C THR A 95 -22.37 -16.65 -28.64
N ILE A 96 -21.12 -17.10 -28.47
CA ILE A 96 -20.49 -18.11 -29.33
C ILE A 96 -21.26 -19.43 -29.23
N MET A 97 -21.60 -19.89 -28.02
CA MET A 97 -22.35 -21.13 -27.81
C MET A 97 -23.73 -21.06 -28.47
N GLY A 98 -24.50 -19.98 -28.21
CA GLY A 98 -25.83 -19.83 -28.78
C GLY A 98 -25.83 -19.68 -30.31
N ALA A 99 -24.80 -19.06 -30.88
CA ALA A 99 -24.62 -19.03 -32.33
C ALA A 99 -24.31 -20.43 -32.88
N ALA A 100 -23.39 -21.17 -32.26
CA ALA A 100 -23.04 -22.53 -32.67
C ALA A 100 -24.23 -23.51 -32.57
N GLU A 101 -25.04 -23.40 -31.52
CA GLU A 101 -26.28 -24.17 -31.37
C GLU A 101 -27.27 -23.87 -32.49
N ALA A 102 -27.50 -22.59 -32.81
CA ALA A 102 -28.37 -22.19 -33.91
C ALA A 102 -27.87 -22.69 -35.28
N ILE A 103 -26.55 -22.70 -35.49
CA ILE A 103 -25.92 -23.26 -36.70
C ILE A 103 -26.18 -24.77 -36.79
N ASN A 104 -26.02 -25.49 -35.68
CA ASN A 104 -26.27 -26.93 -35.61
C ASN A 104 -27.74 -27.28 -35.87
N ASP A 105 -28.68 -26.53 -35.29
CA ASP A 105 -30.11 -26.76 -35.51
C ASP A 105 -30.50 -26.52 -36.97
N TRP A 106 -30.00 -25.45 -37.59
CA TRP A 106 -30.19 -25.20 -39.03
C TRP A 106 -29.69 -26.36 -39.90
N LEU A 107 -28.51 -26.93 -39.58
CA LEU A 107 -27.94 -28.08 -40.29
C LEU A 107 -28.83 -29.31 -40.17
N ARG A 108 -29.41 -29.55 -38.98
CA ARG A 108 -30.31 -30.68 -38.71
C ARG A 108 -31.66 -30.53 -39.41
N GLU A 109 -32.19 -29.32 -39.49
CA GLU A 109 -33.44 -29.00 -40.18
C GLU A 109 -33.30 -29.10 -41.71
N GLY A 110 -32.07 -29.10 -42.24
CA GLY A 110 -31.81 -29.24 -43.67
C GLY A 110 -32.31 -28.05 -44.49
N ARG A 111 -32.43 -26.88 -43.86
CA ARG A 111 -32.88 -25.64 -44.53
C ARG A 111 -31.85 -25.23 -45.58
N ARG A 112 -32.33 -24.83 -46.76
CA ARG A 112 -31.48 -24.40 -47.90
C ARG A 112 -32.05 -23.21 -48.66
N ASP A 113 -33.13 -22.61 -48.15
CA ASP A 113 -33.69 -21.40 -48.75
C ASP A 113 -32.72 -20.21 -48.54
N PRO A 114 -32.70 -19.20 -49.44
CA PRO A 114 -31.77 -18.08 -49.35
C PRO A 114 -31.83 -17.34 -48.00
N GLU A 115 -33.03 -17.15 -47.44
CA GLU A 115 -33.25 -16.48 -46.16
C GLU A 115 -32.58 -17.23 -45.00
N SER A 116 -32.64 -18.56 -45.03
CA SER A 116 -32.02 -19.43 -44.04
C SER A 116 -30.50 -19.41 -44.14
N VAL A 117 -29.94 -19.25 -45.34
CA VAL A 117 -28.49 -19.11 -45.56
C VAL A 117 -28.00 -17.75 -45.05
N ASP A 118 -28.77 -16.68 -45.27
CA ASP A 118 -28.45 -15.35 -44.72
C ASP A 118 -28.50 -15.35 -43.19
N ALA A 119 -29.50 -16.01 -42.60
CA ALA A 119 -29.59 -16.16 -41.14
C ALA A 119 -28.39 -16.94 -40.56
N MET A 120 -27.93 -17.98 -41.27
CA MET A 120 -26.72 -18.73 -40.93
C MET A 120 -25.46 -17.84 -40.98
N ALA A 121 -25.29 -17.07 -42.06
CA ALA A 121 -24.18 -16.14 -42.21
C ALA A 121 -24.15 -15.09 -41.08
N ALA A 122 -25.31 -14.60 -40.65
CA ALA A 122 -25.41 -13.70 -39.50
C ALA A 122 -24.94 -14.35 -38.19
N LYS A 123 -25.21 -15.65 -37.96
CA LYS A 123 -24.71 -16.37 -36.78
C LYS A 123 -23.19 -16.56 -36.83
N VAL A 124 -22.63 -16.84 -37.99
CA VAL A 124 -21.17 -16.92 -38.18
C VAL A 124 -20.52 -15.56 -37.92
N ASN A 125 -21.11 -14.46 -38.40
CA ASN A 125 -20.62 -13.10 -38.10
C ASN A 125 -20.68 -12.77 -36.61
N ALA A 126 -21.75 -13.18 -35.91
CA ALA A 126 -21.86 -12.99 -34.45
C ALA A 126 -20.75 -13.73 -33.68
N ILE A 127 -20.31 -14.91 -34.15
CA ILE A 127 -19.15 -15.61 -33.59
C ILE A 127 -17.88 -14.80 -33.79
N PHE A 128 -17.63 -14.31 -35.01
CA PHE A 128 -16.43 -13.50 -35.29
C PHE A 128 -16.38 -12.24 -34.44
N GLU A 129 -17.50 -11.53 -34.33
CA GLU A 129 -17.60 -10.33 -33.50
C GLU A 129 -17.35 -10.63 -32.01
N ALA A 130 -17.94 -11.70 -31.47
CA ALA A 130 -17.71 -12.13 -30.10
C ALA A 130 -16.24 -12.50 -29.83
N CYS A 131 -15.57 -13.18 -30.77
CA CYS A 131 -14.14 -13.50 -30.68
C CYS A 131 -13.25 -12.26 -30.72
N THR A 132 -13.58 -11.26 -31.56
CA THR A 132 -12.85 -9.98 -31.60
C THR A 132 -12.98 -9.22 -30.27
N PHE A 133 -14.16 -9.21 -29.65
CA PHE A 133 -14.36 -8.62 -28.32
C PHE A 133 -13.62 -9.39 -27.20
N GLN A 134 -13.41 -10.70 -27.37
CA GLN A 134 -12.59 -11.49 -26.45
C GLN A 134 -11.10 -11.08 -26.50
N ASP A 135 -10.56 -10.66 -27.64
CA ASP A 135 -9.17 -10.19 -27.70
C ASP A 135 -8.96 -8.89 -26.89
N ILE A 136 -9.90 -7.95 -26.98
CA ILE A 136 -9.91 -6.73 -26.14
C ILE A 136 -9.88 -7.10 -24.65
N THR A 137 -10.54 -8.20 -24.30
CA THR A 137 -10.57 -8.72 -22.93
C THR A 137 -9.20 -9.24 -22.49
N GLY A 138 -8.45 -9.90 -23.38
CA GLY A 138 -7.06 -10.30 -23.15
C GLY A 138 -6.11 -9.10 -22.96
N GLN A 139 -6.32 -8.01 -23.71
CA GLN A 139 -5.55 -6.77 -23.54
C GLN A 139 -5.81 -6.13 -22.17
N ARG A 140 -7.07 -6.14 -21.70
CA ARG A 140 -7.45 -5.62 -20.38
C ARG A 140 -6.85 -6.44 -19.23
N ILE A 141 -6.82 -7.77 -19.34
CA ILE A 141 -6.12 -8.63 -18.36
C ILE A 141 -4.64 -8.24 -18.27
N ARG A 142 -3.93 -8.14 -19.41
CA ARG A 142 -2.52 -7.74 -19.44
C ARG A 142 -2.28 -6.39 -18.76
N ARG A 143 -3.17 -5.43 -18.97
CA ARG A 143 -3.11 -4.11 -18.31
C ARG A 143 -3.29 -4.21 -16.80
N ALA A 144 -4.27 -4.98 -16.33
CA ALA A 144 -4.50 -5.15 -14.90
C ALA A 144 -3.35 -5.90 -14.21
N ILE A 145 -2.77 -6.93 -14.85
CA ILE A 145 -1.56 -7.61 -14.37
C ILE A 145 -0.40 -6.62 -14.25
N LYS A 146 -0.16 -5.78 -15.27
CA LYS A 146 0.89 -4.76 -15.23
C LYS A 146 0.70 -3.76 -14.08
N GLN A 147 -0.55 -3.37 -13.79
CA GLN A 147 -0.88 -2.51 -12.65
C GLN A 147 -0.58 -3.20 -11.31
N LEU A 148 -0.89 -4.49 -11.17
CA LEU A 148 -0.57 -5.26 -9.96
C LEU A 148 0.93 -5.46 -9.78
N GLN A 149 1.68 -5.74 -10.84
CA GLN A 149 3.15 -5.84 -10.82
C GLN A 149 3.83 -4.52 -10.43
N GLN A 150 3.24 -3.39 -10.84
CA GLN A 150 3.73 -2.07 -10.43
C GLN A 150 3.52 -1.86 -8.92
N VAL A 151 2.38 -2.29 -8.37
CA VAL A 151 2.14 -2.27 -6.92
C VAL A 151 3.12 -3.17 -6.19
N GLU A 152 3.36 -4.38 -6.70
CA GLU A 152 4.35 -5.31 -6.15
C GLU A 152 5.75 -4.69 -6.12
N THR A 153 6.20 -4.10 -7.23
CA THR A 153 7.52 -3.44 -7.30
C THR A 153 7.63 -2.29 -6.29
N MET A 154 6.58 -1.47 -6.15
CA MET A 154 6.56 -0.38 -5.16
C MET A 154 6.66 -0.91 -3.72
N LEU A 155 6.03 -2.05 -3.42
CA LEU A 155 6.12 -2.68 -2.09
C LEU A 155 7.51 -3.27 -1.84
N THR A 156 8.09 -3.94 -2.83
CA THR A 156 9.44 -4.52 -2.74
C THR A 156 10.53 -3.46 -2.60
N ASP A 157 10.47 -2.37 -3.38
CA ASP A 157 11.47 -1.28 -3.31
C ASP A 157 11.46 -0.56 -1.96
N MET A 158 10.34 -0.59 -1.24
CA MET A 158 10.16 0.11 0.04
C MET A 158 10.38 -0.80 1.25
N MET A 159 10.37 -2.13 1.08
CA MET A 159 10.75 -3.10 2.10
C MET A 159 12.21 -3.50 1.89
N PRO A 160 13.17 -3.02 2.72
CA PRO A 160 14.50 -3.61 2.70
C PRO A 160 14.34 -5.09 3.05
N GLU A 161 14.68 -5.97 2.10
CA GLU A 161 14.72 -7.42 2.30
C GLU A 161 15.30 -7.74 3.69
N PRO A 162 14.57 -8.42 4.59
CA PRO A 162 15.24 -9.08 5.70
C PRO A 162 16.21 -10.06 5.06
N ALA A 163 17.50 -9.92 5.35
CA ALA A 163 18.58 -10.72 4.75
C ALA A 163 18.16 -12.19 4.61
N ALA A 164 17.86 -12.57 3.37
CA ALA A 164 17.65 -13.90 2.83
C ALA A 164 17.43 -15.04 3.85
N GLU A 165 16.17 -15.43 4.04
CA GLU A 165 15.85 -16.85 4.08
C GLU A 165 15.08 -17.20 2.81
N ALA A 166 15.83 -17.70 1.84
CA ALA A 166 15.34 -18.29 0.60
C ALA A 166 14.32 -19.40 0.91
N THR A 167 13.05 -19.02 0.95
CA THR A 167 11.89 -19.89 0.78
C THR A 167 11.10 -19.27 -0.36
N ALA A 168 10.72 -19.94 -1.43
CA ALA A 168 10.88 -21.32 -1.84
C ALA A 168 10.69 -21.35 -3.36
N ALA A 169 11.07 -22.47 -3.97
CA ALA A 169 10.45 -23.07 -5.15
C ALA A 169 9.27 -22.26 -5.76
N ALA A 170 9.59 -21.35 -6.69
CA ALA A 170 8.62 -20.96 -7.70
C ALA A 170 8.50 -22.13 -8.67
N THR A 171 7.39 -22.84 -8.58
CA THR A 171 6.99 -23.89 -9.52
C THR A 171 7.02 -23.33 -10.93
N ALA A 172 8.01 -23.76 -11.70
CA ALA A 172 8.08 -23.51 -13.14
C ALA A 172 6.84 -24.15 -13.78
N LEU A 173 5.89 -23.33 -14.21
CA LEU A 173 4.96 -23.71 -15.26
C LEU A 173 5.80 -23.90 -16.53
N PRO A 174 5.66 -25.00 -17.29
CA PRO A 174 6.48 -25.22 -18.46
C PRO A 174 6.14 -24.16 -19.51
N ALA A 175 7.17 -23.41 -19.89
CA ALA A 175 7.17 -22.58 -21.07
C ALA A 175 7.20 -23.50 -22.29
N GLU A 176 6.11 -23.55 -23.03
CA GLU A 176 6.10 -24.01 -24.41
C GLU A 176 5.40 -22.94 -25.25
N GLU A 177 6.21 -22.15 -25.97
CA GLU A 177 6.17 -22.03 -27.44
C GLU A 177 6.45 -20.60 -27.96
N ALA A 178 7.64 -20.46 -28.57
CA ALA A 178 8.05 -19.53 -29.62
C ALA A 178 7.62 -18.04 -29.54
N ALA A 179 8.42 -17.23 -28.83
CA ALA A 179 8.49 -15.79 -29.07
C ALA A 179 9.30 -15.50 -30.34
N ALA A 180 8.60 -15.41 -31.49
CA ALA A 180 9.04 -14.50 -32.54
C ALA A 180 8.80 -13.07 -32.01
N ALA A 181 9.84 -12.22 -32.05
CA ALA A 181 9.77 -10.85 -31.60
C ALA A 181 8.67 -10.09 -32.38
N VAL A 182 7.53 -9.85 -31.74
CA VAL A 182 6.49 -8.94 -32.23
C VAL A 182 6.67 -7.65 -31.45
N ASP A 183 7.15 -6.63 -32.15
CA ASP A 183 7.18 -5.25 -31.69
C ASP A 183 5.75 -4.82 -31.32
N PRO A 184 5.49 -4.45 -30.05
CA PRO A 184 4.13 -4.16 -29.56
C PRO A 184 3.50 -2.90 -30.17
N ASP A 185 4.22 -2.17 -31.02
CA ASP A 185 3.73 -0.96 -31.70
C ASP A 185 3.14 -1.23 -33.10
N LEU A 186 3.16 -2.47 -33.60
CA LEU A 186 2.78 -2.79 -35.00
C LEU A 186 1.34 -3.30 -35.20
N VAL A 187 0.47 -3.30 -34.19
CA VAL A 187 -0.84 -4.00 -34.32
C VAL A 187 -2.01 -3.10 -34.70
N GLN A 188 -1.88 -1.78 -34.62
CA GLN A 188 -2.97 -0.85 -34.99
C GLN A 188 -2.62 -0.03 -36.25
N ASP A 189 -1.42 0.57 -36.27
CA ASP A 189 -0.98 1.47 -37.35
C ASP A 189 -0.81 0.75 -38.71
N ASP A 190 -0.45 -0.54 -38.70
CA ASP A 190 -0.25 -1.32 -39.94
C ASP A 190 -1.58 -1.79 -40.58
N ILE A 191 -2.63 -1.96 -39.77
CA ILE A 191 -3.98 -2.26 -40.28
C ILE A 191 -4.56 -1.01 -40.95
N ASP A 192 -4.41 0.16 -40.32
CA ASP A 192 -4.91 1.41 -40.86
C ASP A 192 -4.19 1.83 -42.15
N ARG A 193 -2.91 1.45 -42.33
CA ARG A 193 -2.18 1.64 -43.59
C ARG A 193 -2.60 0.72 -44.73
N MET A 194 -3.20 -0.43 -44.45
CA MET A 194 -3.66 -1.38 -45.48
C MET A 194 -4.99 -0.97 -46.13
N PHE A 195 -5.76 -0.11 -45.48
CA PHE A 195 -7.08 0.34 -45.94
C PHE A 195 -7.13 1.82 -46.38
N ALA A 196 -5.97 2.47 -46.53
CA ALA A 196 -5.82 3.84 -47.05
C ALA A 196 -5.41 3.89 -48.53
#